data_AF-A0A139WX82-F1
#
_entry.id   AF-A0A139WX82-F1
#
_cell.length_a   1.000
_cell.length_b   1.000
_cell.length_c   1.000
_cell.angle_alpha   90.00
_cell.angle_beta   90.00
_cell.angle_gamma   90.00
#
_symmetry.space_group_name_H-M   'P 1'
#
loop_
_entity.id
_entity.type
_entity.pdbx_description
1 polymer ?
#
loop_
_entity_poly.entity_id
_entity_poly.type
_entity_poly.pdbx_seq_one_letter_code
_entity_poly.pdbx_strand_id
1 'polypeptide(L)'
;MSHICKQDTDRVLLVEGTDDCHVVMALCATHQVPETFGLYECNGDTKVLKRLNALIIRPNPPQVIGVMLDADSPSLEGRWESIKSKLKHYSYKFPDIPDIDGTIVDGTADEPKLGFWLMPNNQDSGKLEDFCAELAEPTSLAFARECVEEAQAQGATTFKAVDFSKAVIHTYLAWQDEPGRPLGQAITKQALRPHTDIAIRFTNWLTRLFT
;
A
#
# COMPACT_ATOMS: atom_id res chain seq x y z
N MET A 1 25.43 2.76 -4.00
CA MET A 1 24.10 2.93 -4.61
C MET A 1 23.10 2.98 -3.47
N SER A 2 22.43 4.12 -3.24
CA SER A 2 21.34 4.20 -2.26
C SER A 2 20.29 3.16 -2.63
N HIS A 3 19.87 2.33 -1.69
CA HIS A 3 18.73 1.44 -1.91
C HIS A 3 17.50 2.31 -2.18
N ILE A 4 16.90 2.16 -3.37
CA ILE A 4 15.81 3.04 -3.85
C ILE A 4 14.59 3.02 -2.92
N CYS A 5 14.38 1.91 -2.20
CA CYS A 5 13.34 1.73 -1.18
C CYS A 5 13.83 1.95 0.26
N LYS A 6 14.97 2.62 0.49
CA LYS A 6 15.47 2.97 1.83
C LYS A 6 15.94 4.42 1.87
N GLN A 7 15.08 5.32 1.43
CA GLN A 7 15.32 6.76 1.43
C GLN A 7 14.75 7.37 2.71
N ASP A 8 15.63 7.92 3.55
CA ASP A 8 15.24 8.64 4.77
C ASP A 8 15.33 10.15 4.50
N THR A 9 14.22 10.72 4.07
CA THR A 9 14.07 12.11 3.64
C THR A 9 13.17 12.88 4.60
N ASP A 10 13.12 14.21 4.45
CA ASP A 10 12.26 15.09 5.27
C ASP A 10 10.75 14.89 4.99
N ARG A 11 10.42 14.27 3.87
CA ARG A 11 9.10 13.78 3.51
C ARG A 11 9.24 12.33 3.11
N VAL A 12 8.60 11.39 3.80
CA VAL A 12 8.85 9.96 3.59
C VAL A 12 7.57 9.15 3.60
N LEU A 13 7.43 8.21 2.68
CA LEU A 13 6.39 7.18 2.69
C LEU A 13 6.99 5.87 3.21
N LEU A 14 6.42 5.37 4.31
CA LEU A 14 6.74 4.06 4.88
C LEU A 14 5.84 3.00 4.23
N VAL A 15 6.45 1.94 3.72
CA VAL A 15 5.76 0.80 3.11
C VAL A 15 6.22 -0.52 3.75
N GLU A 16 5.42 -1.58 3.62
CA GLU A 16 5.70 -2.85 4.27
C GLU A 16 6.92 -3.57 3.69
N GLY A 17 6.95 -3.75 2.37
CA GLY A 17 7.98 -4.52 1.68
C GLY A 17 8.50 -3.87 0.41
N THR A 18 9.31 -4.64 -0.30
CA THR A 18 9.94 -4.20 -1.56
C THR A 18 8.94 -4.21 -2.72
N ASP A 19 7.98 -5.13 -2.73
CA ASP A 19 6.93 -5.18 -3.76
C ASP A 19 6.03 -3.94 -3.68
N ASP A 20 5.64 -3.54 -2.47
CA ASP A 20 4.93 -2.29 -2.18
C ASP A 20 5.64 -1.08 -2.76
N CYS A 21 6.93 -0.95 -2.44
CA CYS A 21 7.78 0.14 -2.93
C CYS A 21 7.77 0.22 -4.45
N HIS A 22 7.93 -0.91 -5.15
CA HIS A 22 7.94 -0.92 -6.61
C HIS A 22 6.57 -0.63 -7.23
N VAL A 23 5.47 -1.05 -6.59
CA VAL A 23 4.11 -0.68 -7.02
C VAL A 23 3.90 0.83 -6.89
N VAL A 24 4.28 1.42 -5.75
CA VAL A 24 4.19 2.88 -5.55
C VAL A 24 5.02 3.61 -6.59
N MET A 25 6.27 3.19 -6.82
CA MET A 25 7.14 3.80 -7.84
C MET A 25 6.51 3.76 -9.24
N ALA A 26 5.94 2.62 -9.63
CA ALA A 26 5.33 2.47 -10.95
C ALA A 26 4.10 3.38 -11.12
N LEU A 27 3.27 3.51 -10.08
CA LEU A 27 2.13 4.43 -10.10
C LEU A 27 2.55 5.89 -10.09
N CYS A 28 3.53 6.27 -9.26
CA CYS A 28 4.07 7.63 -9.25
C CYS A 28 4.62 8.03 -10.63
N ALA A 29 5.40 7.15 -11.26
CA ALA A 29 5.93 7.39 -12.60
C ALA A 29 4.82 7.53 -13.65
N THR A 30 3.77 6.69 -13.57
CA THR A 30 2.67 6.72 -14.54
C THR A 30 1.79 7.95 -14.40
N HIS A 31 1.49 8.36 -13.16
CA HIS A 31 0.63 9.50 -12.84
C HIS A 31 1.39 10.82 -12.69
N GLN A 32 2.71 10.82 -12.91
CA GLN A 32 3.56 12.00 -12.78
C GLN A 32 3.46 12.66 -11.39
N VAL A 33 3.38 11.83 -10.35
CA VAL A 33 3.39 12.31 -8.96
C VAL A 33 4.74 13.00 -8.71
N PRO A 34 4.76 14.23 -8.14
CA PRO A 34 6.00 14.94 -7.86
C PRO A 34 6.97 14.13 -6.98
N GLU A 35 8.25 14.08 -7.36
CA GLU A 35 9.32 13.40 -6.60
C GLU A 35 9.76 14.23 -5.37
N THR A 36 8.82 14.53 -4.47
CA THR A 36 9.03 15.38 -3.27
C THR A 36 9.26 14.58 -1.99
N PHE A 37 9.20 13.25 -2.04
CA PHE A 37 9.31 12.37 -0.90
C PHE A 37 10.14 11.12 -1.23
N GLY A 38 10.72 10.52 -0.19
CA GLY A 38 11.45 9.25 -0.28
C GLY A 38 10.59 8.05 0.08
N LEU A 39 10.95 6.88 -0.44
CA LEU A 39 10.32 5.60 -0.10
C LEU A 39 11.17 4.81 0.88
N TYR A 40 10.53 4.25 1.92
CA TYR A 40 11.20 3.42 2.92
C TYR A 40 10.43 2.14 3.22
N GLU A 41 10.96 1.01 2.76
CA GLU A 41 10.46 -0.33 3.08
C GLU A 41 10.90 -0.75 4.49
N CYS A 42 9.95 -1.26 5.28
CA CYS A 42 10.18 -1.57 6.68
C CYS A 42 10.36 -3.07 6.97
N ASN A 43 10.26 -3.94 5.98
CA ASN A 43 10.21 -5.41 6.13
C ASN A 43 9.09 -5.90 7.08
N GLY A 44 7.87 -5.39 6.87
CA GLY A 44 6.61 -5.82 7.50
C GLY A 44 5.89 -4.74 8.33
N ASP A 45 4.57 -4.86 8.42
CA ASP A 45 3.65 -3.96 9.15
C ASP A 45 4.11 -3.50 10.54
N THR A 46 4.57 -4.42 11.38
CA THR A 46 4.94 -4.18 12.76
C THR A 46 6.16 -3.26 12.82
N LYS A 47 7.05 -3.36 11.82
CA LYS A 47 8.22 -2.51 11.70
C LYS A 47 7.86 -1.15 11.10
N VAL A 48 6.86 -1.07 10.22
CA VAL A 48 6.32 0.21 9.75
C VAL A 48 5.85 1.05 10.93
N LEU A 49 4.98 0.49 11.79
CA LEU A 49 4.45 1.22 12.96
C LEU A 49 5.52 1.58 14.00
N LYS A 50 6.53 0.71 14.18
CA LYS A 50 7.70 1.03 15.03
C LYS A 50 8.52 2.18 14.44
N ARG A 51 8.76 2.18 13.13
CA ARG A 51 9.50 3.24 12.44
C ARG A 51 8.74 4.55 12.46
N LEU A 52 7.43 4.53 12.21
CA LEU A 52 6.56 5.71 12.36
C LEU A 52 6.76 6.37 13.72
N ASN A 53 6.63 5.61 14.81
CA ASN A 53 6.81 6.15 16.15
C ASN A 53 8.24 6.68 16.37
N ALA A 54 9.27 5.98 15.86
CA ALA A 54 10.66 6.42 15.95
C ALA A 54 10.92 7.73 15.19
N LEU A 55 10.28 7.93 14.03
CA LEU A 55 10.39 9.15 13.23
C LEU A 55 9.67 10.34 13.87
N ILE A 56 8.55 10.11 14.56
CA ILE A 56 7.83 11.17 15.26
C ILE A 56 8.67 11.72 16.43
N ILE A 57 9.32 10.85 17.21
CA ILE A 57 10.05 11.26 18.43
C ILE A 57 11.50 11.69 18.21
N ARG A 58 12.05 11.51 17.01
CA ARG A 58 13.47 11.80 16.79
C ARG A 58 13.73 13.31 16.83
N PRO A 59 14.96 13.74 17.21
CA PRO A 59 15.36 15.13 17.03
C PRO A 59 15.24 15.51 15.54
N ASN A 60 14.56 16.62 15.24
CA ASN A 60 14.22 17.04 13.88
C ASN A 60 13.42 15.94 13.15
N PRO A 61 12.15 15.73 13.53
CA PRO A 61 11.27 14.80 12.82
C PRO A 61 11.13 15.24 11.35
N PRO A 62 10.82 14.31 10.43
CA PRO A 62 10.42 14.69 9.08
C PRO A 62 9.26 15.69 9.12
N GLN A 63 9.11 16.55 8.11
CA GLN A 63 7.90 17.37 7.95
C GLN A 63 6.65 16.53 7.68
N VAL A 64 6.78 15.47 6.88
CA VAL A 64 5.65 14.63 6.45
C VAL A 64 6.01 13.15 6.51
N ILE A 65 5.16 12.36 7.16
CA ILE A 65 5.29 10.89 7.19
C ILE A 65 4.01 10.28 6.62
N GLY A 66 4.11 9.67 5.45
CA GLY A 66 3.08 8.79 4.92
C GLY A 66 3.29 7.35 5.38
N VAL A 67 2.20 6.62 5.51
CA VAL A 67 2.20 5.20 5.89
C VAL A 67 1.23 4.46 4.97
N MET A 68 1.72 3.41 4.34
CA MET A 68 0.93 2.47 3.54
C MET A 68 1.02 1.10 4.20
N LEU A 69 -0.14 0.51 4.53
CA LEU A 69 -0.23 -0.74 5.29
C LEU A 69 -1.31 -1.66 4.74
N ASP A 70 -1.05 -2.95 4.81
CA ASP A 70 -2.07 -3.99 4.70
C ASP A 70 -3.04 -3.90 5.87
N ALA A 71 -4.30 -4.26 5.61
CA ALA A 71 -5.42 -4.20 6.53
C ALA A 71 -6.11 -5.56 6.72
N ASP A 72 -5.49 -6.65 6.27
CA ASP A 72 -6.03 -8.01 6.28
C ASP A 72 -5.99 -8.69 7.66
N SER A 73 -5.24 -8.12 8.62
CA SER A 73 -5.11 -8.67 9.97
C SER A 73 -5.05 -7.58 11.06
N PRO A 74 -6.01 -7.57 12.01
CA PRO A 74 -7.18 -8.46 12.12
C PRO A 74 -8.38 -8.06 11.24
N SER A 75 -8.48 -6.79 10.84
CA SER A 75 -9.44 -6.20 9.90
C SER A 75 -9.01 -4.74 9.62
N LEU A 76 -9.70 -4.04 8.72
CA LEU A 76 -9.51 -2.60 8.53
C LEU A 76 -9.72 -1.82 9.82
N GLU A 77 -10.84 -2.05 10.51
CA GLU A 77 -11.17 -1.35 11.76
C GLU A 77 -10.14 -1.65 12.83
N GLY A 78 -9.74 -2.92 12.96
CA GLY A 78 -8.71 -3.30 13.93
C GLY A 78 -7.34 -2.70 13.62
N ARG A 79 -6.96 -2.59 12.34
CA ARG A 79 -5.74 -1.89 11.90
C ARG A 79 -5.82 -0.41 12.22
N TRP A 80 -6.95 0.23 11.96
CA TRP A 80 -7.18 1.65 12.26
C TRP A 80 -7.15 1.95 13.76
N GLU A 81 -7.81 1.13 14.58
CA GLU A 81 -7.76 1.24 16.04
C GLU A 81 -6.34 1.02 16.59
N SER A 82 -5.57 0.09 16.01
CA SER A 82 -4.17 -0.12 16.38
C SER A 82 -3.32 1.12 16.12
N ILE A 83 -3.51 1.80 14.98
CA ILE A 83 -2.84 3.06 14.65
C ILE A 83 -3.22 4.14 15.67
N LYS A 84 -4.52 4.39 15.88
CA LYS A 84 -5.03 5.38 16.85
C LYS A 84 -4.49 5.12 18.25
N SER A 85 -4.54 3.87 18.72
CA SER A 85 -4.05 3.49 20.04
C SER A 85 -2.55 3.68 20.20
N LYS A 86 -1.74 3.44 19.16
CA LYS A 86 -0.28 3.67 19.21
C LYS A 86 0.07 5.15 19.27
N LEU A 87 -0.74 5.99 18.62
CA LEU A 87 -0.49 7.43 18.50
C LEU A 87 -1.28 8.28 19.51
N LYS A 88 -2.05 7.67 20.41
CA LYS A 88 -2.90 8.35 21.41
C LYS A 88 -2.19 9.31 22.37
N HIS A 89 -0.86 9.22 22.47
CA HIS A 89 -0.06 10.06 23.36
C HIS A 89 0.41 11.37 22.68
N TYR A 90 0.19 11.49 21.37
CA TYR A 90 0.45 12.69 20.58
C TYR A 90 -0.82 13.54 20.45
N SER A 91 -0.69 14.76 19.91
CA SER A 91 -1.79 15.73 19.82
C SER A 91 -2.66 15.57 18.56
N TYR A 92 -2.42 14.51 17.77
CA TYR A 92 -3.14 14.22 16.54
C TYR A 92 -4.64 13.99 16.77
N LYS A 93 -5.45 14.55 15.87
CA LYS A 93 -6.90 14.32 15.82
C LYS A 93 -7.23 13.37 14.68
N PHE A 94 -7.53 12.13 15.02
CA PHE A 94 -7.92 11.12 14.04
C PHE A 94 -9.44 11.14 13.79
N PRO A 95 -9.89 10.92 12.55
CA PRO A 95 -11.29 10.60 12.29
C PRO A 95 -11.67 9.23 12.87
N ASP A 96 -12.96 9.01 13.10
CA ASP A 96 -13.47 7.75 13.65
C ASP A 96 -13.14 6.56 12.74
N ILE A 97 -13.34 6.75 11.44
CA ILE A 97 -13.01 5.81 10.36
C ILE A 97 -12.00 6.42 9.38
N PRO A 98 -11.23 5.60 8.63
CA PRO A 98 -10.35 6.11 7.58
C PRO A 98 -11.12 6.82 6.47
N ASP A 99 -10.53 7.89 5.94
CA ASP A 99 -11.02 8.58 4.74
C ASP A 99 -10.82 7.70 3.49
N ILE A 100 -11.86 7.59 2.67
CA ILE A 100 -11.86 6.82 1.41
C ILE A 100 -10.78 7.32 0.43
N ASP A 101 -10.53 8.63 0.41
CA ASP A 101 -9.52 9.25 -0.43
C ASP A 101 -8.12 9.20 0.19
N GLY A 102 -7.95 8.49 1.32
CA GLY A 102 -6.71 8.40 2.08
C GLY A 102 -6.65 9.47 3.18
N THR A 103 -6.39 9.01 4.40
CA THR A 103 -6.48 9.86 5.59
C THR A 103 -5.25 10.74 5.72
N ILE A 104 -5.44 12.01 6.02
CA ILE A 104 -4.36 12.96 6.36
C ILE A 104 -4.71 13.58 7.71
N VAL A 105 -3.74 13.57 8.63
CA VAL A 105 -3.86 14.18 9.95
C VAL A 105 -2.75 15.21 10.11
N ASP A 106 -3.14 16.47 10.30
CA ASP A 106 -2.19 17.54 10.54
C ASP A 106 -1.54 17.38 11.91
N GLY A 107 -0.23 17.62 11.95
CA GLY A 107 0.54 17.75 13.18
C GLY A 107 0.51 19.17 13.74
N THR A 108 1.04 19.31 14.96
CA THR A 108 1.36 20.62 15.55
C THR A 108 2.75 21.09 15.12
N ALA A 109 3.25 22.23 15.64
CA ALA A 109 4.56 22.76 15.23
C ALA A 109 5.74 21.78 15.48
N ASP A 110 5.60 20.89 16.46
CA ASP A 110 6.63 19.92 16.86
C ASP A 110 6.33 18.49 16.38
N GLU A 111 5.24 18.29 15.62
CA GLU A 111 4.75 16.99 15.18
C GLU A 111 4.62 16.95 13.63
N PRO A 112 5.10 15.89 12.96
CA PRO A 112 4.95 15.75 11.50
C PRO A 112 3.49 15.74 11.07
N LYS A 113 3.22 16.20 9.84
CA LYS A 113 1.97 15.82 9.15
C LYS A 113 1.98 14.32 8.87
N LEU A 114 0.88 13.63 9.17
CA LEU A 114 0.75 12.19 8.95
C LEU A 114 -0.23 11.90 7.82
N GLY A 115 0.07 10.89 7.01
CA GLY A 115 -0.87 10.33 6.04
C GLY A 115 -0.95 8.82 6.16
N PHE A 116 -2.15 8.27 5.98
CA PHE A 116 -2.41 6.83 6.05
C PHE A 116 -3.19 6.37 4.82
N TRP A 117 -2.67 5.33 4.19
CA TRP A 117 -3.38 4.51 3.21
C TRP A 117 -3.45 3.07 3.72
N LEU A 118 -4.67 2.57 3.91
CA LEU A 118 -4.91 1.18 4.29
C LEU A 118 -5.34 0.40 3.06
N MET A 119 -4.64 -0.67 2.74
CA MET A 119 -4.96 -1.50 1.59
C MET A 119 -6.30 -2.22 1.75
N PRO A 120 -7.01 -2.49 0.64
CA PRO A 120 -6.66 -2.02 -0.70
C PRO A 120 -7.09 -0.57 -0.95
N ASN A 121 -8.13 -0.08 -0.25
CA ASN A 121 -8.87 1.11 -0.67
C ASN A 121 -9.37 1.99 0.49
N ASN A 122 -8.77 1.85 1.67
CA ASN A 122 -9.16 2.49 2.94
C ASN A 122 -10.51 2.06 3.53
N GLN A 123 -11.27 1.19 2.87
CA GLN A 123 -12.65 0.81 3.27
C GLN A 123 -12.84 -0.70 3.45
N ASP A 124 -12.03 -1.51 2.77
CA ASP A 124 -12.08 -2.96 2.87
C ASP A 124 -10.84 -3.53 3.57
N SER A 125 -11.02 -4.71 4.17
CA SER A 125 -9.91 -5.51 4.70
C SER A 125 -9.19 -6.19 3.54
N GLY A 126 -7.90 -5.92 3.37
CA GLY A 126 -7.10 -6.61 2.36
C GLY A 126 -5.65 -6.14 2.34
N LYS A 127 -4.94 -6.50 1.28
CA LYS A 127 -3.50 -6.29 1.13
C LYS A 127 -3.14 -5.73 -0.24
N LEU A 128 -1.85 -5.49 -0.47
CA LEU A 128 -1.33 -5.02 -1.76
C LEU A 128 -1.84 -5.84 -2.96
N GLU A 129 -1.95 -7.16 -2.84
CA GLU A 129 -2.45 -7.99 -3.93
C GLU A 129 -3.93 -7.74 -4.26
N ASP A 130 -4.76 -7.38 -3.28
CA ASP A 130 -6.16 -7.00 -3.51
C ASP A 130 -6.24 -5.65 -4.23
N PHE A 131 -5.39 -4.69 -3.85
CA PHE A 131 -5.27 -3.42 -4.57
C PHE A 131 -4.85 -3.65 -6.03
N CYS A 132 -3.86 -4.50 -6.26
CA CYS A 132 -3.41 -4.84 -7.61
C CYS A 132 -4.50 -5.57 -8.41
N ALA A 133 -5.33 -6.39 -7.76
CA ALA A 133 -6.46 -7.03 -8.39
C ALA A 133 -7.49 -6.01 -8.91
N GLU A 134 -7.72 -4.90 -8.21
CA GLU A 134 -8.58 -3.82 -8.73
C GLU A 134 -8.02 -3.12 -10.00
N LEU A 135 -6.71 -3.23 -10.26
CA LEU A 135 -6.07 -2.72 -11.49
C LEU A 135 -6.23 -3.68 -12.67
N ALA A 136 -6.42 -4.98 -12.42
CA ALA A 136 -6.47 -6.02 -13.45
C ALA A 136 -7.75 -5.92 -14.32
N GLU A 137 -7.74 -6.50 -15.52
CA GLU A 137 -8.95 -6.59 -16.35
C GLU A 137 -9.98 -7.51 -15.66
N PRO A 138 -11.24 -7.07 -15.43
CA PRO A 138 -12.15 -7.77 -14.54
C PRO A 138 -12.52 -9.18 -15.00
N THR A 139 -12.71 -9.39 -16.31
CA THR A 139 -13.15 -10.67 -16.85
C THR A 139 -12.04 -11.72 -16.75
N SER A 140 -10.83 -11.35 -17.14
CA SER A 140 -9.63 -12.19 -17.07
C SER A 140 -9.22 -12.46 -15.62
N LEU A 141 -9.34 -11.48 -14.72
CA LEU A 141 -9.12 -11.70 -13.29
C LEU A 141 -10.16 -12.65 -12.68
N ALA A 142 -11.43 -12.50 -13.03
CA ALA A 142 -12.48 -13.40 -12.57
C ALA A 142 -12.20 -14.85 -13.00
N PHE A 143 -11.78 -15.04 -14.26
CA PHE A 143 -11.38 -16.37 -14.74
C PHE A 143 -10.15 -16.92 -14.02
N ALA A 144 -9.16 -16.07 -13.68
CA ALA A 144 -8.02 -16.47 -12.86
C ALA A 144 -8.44 -16.94 -11.47
N ARG A 145 -9.40 -16.24 -10.86
CA ARG A 145 -9.98 -16.62 -9.57
C ARG A 145 -10.67 -17.98 -9.64
N GLU A 146 -11.53 -18.20 -10.62
CA GLU A 146 -12.19 -19.50 -10.85
C GLU A 146 -11.18 -20.64 -10.98
N CYS A 147 -10.09 -20.43 -11.74
CA CYS A 147 -9.03 -21.42 -11.88
C CYS A 147 -8.32 -21.73 -10.56
N VAL A 148 -8.06 -20.72 -9.73
CA VAL A 148 -7.43 -20.91 -8.41
C VAL A 148 -8.38 -21.62 -7.44
N GLU A 149 -9.66 -21.27 -7.45
CA GLU A 149 -10.70 -21.93 -6.64
C GLU A 149 -10.86 -23.40 -7.01
N GLU A 150 -10.93 -23.71 -8.30
CA GLU A 150 -11.01 -25.08 -8.80
C GLU A 150 -9.75 -25.89 -8.43
N ALA A 151 -8.56 -25.31 -8.62
CA ALA A 151 -7.32 -25.95 -8.22
C ALA A 151 -7.27 -26.25 -6.71
N GLN A 152 -7.79 -25.34 -5.88
CA GLN A 152 -7.87 -25.53 -4.44
C GLN A 152 -8.87 -26.63 -4.08
N ALA A 153 -10.05 -26.65 -4.71
CA ALA A 153 -11.07 -27.68 -4.51
C ALA A 153 -10.57 -29.08 -4.88
N GLN A 154 -9.75 -29.18 -5.93
CA GLN A 154 -9.11 -30.44 -6.35
C GLN A 154 -7.88 -30.83 -5.49
N GLY A 155 -7.49 -30.01 -4.50
CA GLY A 155 -6.29 -30.26 -3.69
C GLY A 155 -4.97 -30.12 -4.47
N ALA A 156 -4.98 -29.39 -5.59
CA ALA A 156 -3.83 -29.16 -6.46
C ALA A 156 -2.95 -27.97 -6.01
N THR A 157 -3.29 -27.31 -4.91
CA THR A 157 -2.61 -26.11 -4.41
C THR A 157 -1.88 -26.36 -3.09
N THR A 158 -0.78 -25.66 -2.84
CA THR A 158 -0.01 -25.71 -1.59
C THR A 158 0.05 -24.39 -0.82
N PHE A 159 -0.55 -23.32 -1.35
CA PHE A 159 -0.57 -22.01 -0.70
C PHE A 159 -1.52 -21.99 0.50
N LYS A 160 -1.27 -21.09 1.46
CA LYS A 160 -2.13 -20.92 2.64
C LYS A 160 -3.35 -20.08 2.30
N ALA A 161 -4.47 -20.24 3.02
CA ALA A 161 -5.67 -19.44 2.78
C ALA A 161 -5.43 -17.92 2.75
N VAL A 162 -4.53 -17.41 3.60
CA VAL A 162 -4.11 -15.99 3.63
C VAL A 162 -3.41 -15.52 2.35
N ASP A 163 -2.85 -16.43 1.56
CA ASP A 163 -2.17 -16.16 0.29
C ASP A 163 -3.11 -16.29 -0.92
N PHE A 164 -4.42 -16.47 -0.72
CA PHE A 164 -5.37 -16.68 -1.81
C PHE A 164 -5.37 -15.53 -2.83
N SER A 165 -5.50 -14.26 -2.40
CA SER A 165 -5.43 -13.10 -3.31
C SER A 165 -4.09 -13.02 -4.06
N LYS A 166 -3.00 -13.47 -3.43
CA LYS A 166 -1.68 -13.57 -4.04
C LYS A 166 -1.68 -14.63 -5.14
N ALA A 167 -2.25 -15.80 -4.90
CA ALA A 167 -2.40 -16.84 -5.92
C ALA A 167 -3.24 -16.37 -7.11
N VAL A 168 -4.35 -15.67 -6.86
CA VAL A 168 -5.23 -15.12 -7.92
C VAL A 168 -4.48 -14.13 -8.79
N ILE A 169 -3.86 -13.09 -8.21
CA ILE A 169 -3.20 -12.05 -9.01
C ILE A 169 -2.01 -12.61 -9.80
N HIS A 170 -1.23 -13.53 -9.22
CA HIS A 170 -0.11 -14.15 -9.94
C HIS A 170 -0.56 -15.10 -11.04
N THR A 171 -1.71 -15.77 -10.88
CA THR A 171 -2.32 -16.58 -11.95
C THR A 171 -2.77 -15.71 -13.11
N TYR A 172 -3.44 -14.58 -12.82
CA TYR A 172 -3.80 -13.58 -13.83
C TYR A 172 -2.56 -13.07 -14.59
N LEU A 173 -1.48 -12.74 -13.87
CA LEU A 173 -0.23 -12.24 -14.45
C LEU A 173 0.53 -13.28 -15.28
N ALA A 174 0.29 -14.57 -15.06
CA ALA A 174 0.88 -15.64 -15.86
C ALA A 174 0.30 -15.71 -17.29
N TRP A 175 -0.82 -15.04 -17.56
CA TRP A 175 -1.47 -15.02 -18.87
C TRP A 175 -1.21 -13.75 -19.68
N GLN A 176 -0.61 -12.74 -19.06
CA GLN A 176 -0.36 -11.45 -19.71
C GLN A 176 0.89 -11.51 -20.60
N ASP A 177 1.02 -10.55 -21.52
CA ASP A 177 2.23 -10.41 -22.32
C ASP A 177 3.46 -10.24 -21.41
N GLU A 178 4.53 -10.97 -21.76
CA GLU A 178 5.66 -11.24 -20.88
C GLU A 178 5.24 -11.82 -19.50
N PRO A 179 4.85 -13.11 -19.45
CA PRO A 179 4.23 -13.74 -18.29
C PRO A 179 5.02 -13.66 -16.97
N GLY A 180 4.29 -13.56 -15.86
CA GLY A 180 4.85 -13.74 -14.51
C GLY A 180 5.68 -12.57 -13.99
N ARG A 181 5.55 -11.39 -14.61
CA ARG A 181 6.23 -10.16 -14.18
C ARG A 181 5.87 -9.77 -12.73
N PRO A 182 6.82 -9.16 -11.98
CA PRO A 182 6.53 -8.57 -10.67
C PRO A 182 5.46 -7.48 -10.77
N LEU A 183 4.68 -7.28 -9.69
CA LEU A 183 3.52 -6.36 -9.66
C LEU A 183 3.85 -4.94 -10.17
N GLY A 184 4.92 -4.32 -9.68
CA GLY A 184 5.34 -2.99 -10.13
C GLY A 184 5.65 -2.93 -11.64
N GLN A 185 6.27 -3.97 -12.20
CA GLN A 185 6.53 -4.03 -13.64
C GLN A 185 5.26 -4.28 -14.47
N ALA A 186 4.30 -5.03 -13.91
CA ALA A 186 3.02 -5.28 -14.56
C ALA A 186 2.20 -3.98 -14.71
N ILE A 187 2.34 -3.03 -13.79
CA ILE A 187 1.77 -1.67 -13.90
C ILE A 187 2.42 -0.91 -15.06
N THR A 188 3.75 -0.87 -15.12
CA THR A 188 4.49 -0.18 -16.20
C THR A 188 4.14 -0.72 -17.59
N LYS A 189 3.86 -2.02 -17.69
CA LYS A 189 3.47 -2.69 -18.95
C LYS A 189 1.97 -2.71 -19.22
N GLN A 190 1.16 -2.04 -18.39
CA GLN A 190 -0.30 -1.96 -18.51
C GLN A 190 -1.05 -3.30 -18.40
N ALA A 191 -0.37 -4.38 -17.98
CA ALA A 191 -1.02 -5.63 -17.57
C ALA A 191 -1.88 -5.43 -16.32
N LEU A 192 -1.44 -4.54 -15.43
CA LEU A 192 -2.28 -3.89 -14.42
C LEU A 192 -2.57 -2.47 -14.90
N ARG A 193 -3.85 -2.12 -15.04
CA ARG A 193 -4.30 -0.87 -15.66
C ARG A 193 -4.08 0.29 -14.67
N PRO A 194 -3.16 1.22 -14.94
CA PRO A 194 -2.80 2.24 -13.96
C PRO A 194 -3.84 3.37 -13.84
N HIS A 195 -4.81 3.47 -14.75
CA HIS A 195 -5.79 4.57 -14.79
C HIS A 195 -7.17 4.16 -14.27
N THR A 196 -7.24 3.19 -13.35
CA THR A 196 -8.48 2.89 -12.63
C THR A 196 -8.75 3.94 -11.55
N ASP A 197 -10.00 4.04 -11.10
CA ASP A 197 -10.40 5.03 -10.08
C ASP A 197 -9.58 4.88 -8.79
N ILE A 198 -9.29 3.64 -8.37
CA ILE A 198 -8.51 3.38 -7.16
C ILE A 198 -7.05 3.84 -7.29
N ALA A 199 -6.43 3.64 -8.46
CA ALA A 199 -5.07 4.10 -8.72
C ALA A 199 -4.98 5.63 -8.73
N ILE A 200 -5.97 6.28 -9.35
CA ILE A 200 -6.09 7.74 -9.38
C ILE A 200 -6.30 8.30 -7.96
N ARG A 201 -7.18 7.68 -7.14
CA ARG A 201 -7.37 8.08 -5.74
C ARG A 201 -6.07 7.96 -4.94
N PHE A 202 -5.36 6.84 -5.10
CA PHE A 202 -4.09 6.61 -4.41
C PHE A 202 -3.02 7.64 -4.78
N THR A 203 -2.83 7.94 -6.07
CA THR A 203 -1.82 8.92 -6.51
C THR A 203 -2.21 10.36 -6.18
N ASN A 204 -3.51 10.68 -6.18
CA ASN A 204 -4.02 11.95 -5.67
C ASN A 204 -3.75 12.10 -4.17
N TRP A 205 -3.95 11.05 -3.37
CA TRP A 205 -3.59 11.06 -1.95
C TRP A 205 -2.10 11.34 -1.73
N LEU A 206 -1.21 10.64 -2.45
CA LEU A 206 0.24 10.90 -2.38
C LEU A 206 0.55 12.37 -2.68
N THR A 207 -0.06 12.92 -3.73
CA THR A 207 0.14 14.32 -4.12
C THR A 207 -0.34 15.28 -3.04
N ARG A 208 -1.54 15.08 -2.47
CA ARG A 208 -2.09 15.92 -1.38
C ARG A 208 -1.26 15.84 -0.10
N LEU A 209 -0.69 14.68 0.20
CA LEU A 209 0.10 14.46 1.40
C LEU A 209 1.47 15.13 1.32
N PHE A 210 2.18 14.93 0.20
CA PHE A 210 3.59 15.29 0.06
C PHE A 210 3.87 16.60 -0.67
N THR A 211 2.82 17.30 -1.12
CA THR A 211 2.93 18.67 -1.66
C THR A 211 2.50 19.65 -0.58
#